data_AF-A0A9J6DLT2-F1
#
_entry.id   AF-A0A9J6DLT2-F1
#
_cell.length_a   1.000
_cell.length_b   1.000
_cell.length_c   1.000
_cell.angle_alpha   90.00
_cell.angle_beta   90.00
_cell.angle_gamma   90.00
#
_symmetry.space_group_name_H-M   'P 1'
#
loop_
_entity.id
_entity.type
_entity.pdbx_description
1 polymer ?
#
loop_
_entity_poly.entity_id
_entity_poly.type
_entity_poly.pdbx_seq_one_letter_code
_entity_poly.pdbx_strand_id
1 'polypeptide(L)'
;MALVAVAVSVTFPVSCPAVVLETVKRAERHPDAIVLRFYEAYGGEATAAVTTFLPVARVVMCNALEDGGADLLLSGGTIQLVFKPFQVVSVLVFLKTLTK
;
A
#
# COMPACT_ATOMS: atom_id res chain seq x y z
N MET A 1 17.91 -14.52 27.84
CA MET A 1 16.86 -15.06 26.97
C MET A 1 16.63 -14.03 25.86
N ALA A 2 17.37 -14.14 24.76
CA ALA A 2 17.25 -13.19 23.65
C ALA A 2 16.00 -13.53 22.85
N LEU A 3 15.08 -12.57 22.73
CA LEU A 3 13.95 -12.66 21.83
C LEU A 3 14.51 -12.66 20.41
N VAL A 4 14.48 -13.81 19.74
CA VAL A 4 14.76 -13.89 18.30
C VAL A 4 13.60 -13.20 17.60
N ALA A 5 13.81 -11.95 17.19
CA ALA A 5 12.89 -11.27 16.28
C ALA A 5 13.00 -11.97 14.92
N VAL A 6 11.99 -12.75 14.55
CA VAL A 6 11.81 -13.16 13.16
C VAL A 6 11.42 -11.90 12.39
N ALA A 7 12.38 -11.30 11.70
CA ALA A 7 12.09 -10.23 10.75
C ALA A 7 11.34 -10.85 9.56
N VAL A 8 10.03 -10.73 9.56
CA VAL A 8 9.23 -11.02 8.36
C VAL A 8 9.42 -9.84 7.42
N SER A 9 10.26 -10.01 6.40
CA SER A 9 10.37 -9.03 5.31
C SER A 9 9.04 -9.02 4.56
N VAL A 10 8.28 -7.93 4.70
CA VAL A 10 7.04 -7.73 3.95
C VAL A 10 7.41 -7.18 2.58
N THR A 11 6.99 -7.89 1.52
CA THR A 11 7.19 -7.45 0.14
C THR A 11 5.86 -7.11 -0.50
N PHE A 12 5.84 -6.06 -1.30
CA PHE A 12 4.71 -5.64 -2.11
C PHE A 12 5.11 -5.70 -3.59
N PRO A 13 4.89 -6.83 -4.28
CA PRO A 13 5.13 -6.89 -5.71
C PRO A 13 4.27 -5.88 -6.46
N VAL A 14 4.89 -5.13 -7.37
CA VAL A 14 4.24 -4.16 -8.26
C VAL A 14 4.43 -4.64 -9.69
N SER A 15 3.34 -4.86 -10.42
CA SER A 15 3.38 -5.50 -11.74
C SER A 15 3.92 -4.61 -12.87
N CYS A 16 3.98 -3.29 -12.66
CA CYS A 16 4.37 -2.32 -13.68
C CYS A 16 5.70 -1.65 -13.32
N PRO A 17 6.75 -1.75 -14.15
CA PRO A 17 8.07 -1.18 -13.85
C PRO A 17 8.09 0.36 -13.86
N ALA A 18 7.10 1.00 -14.49
CA ALA A 18 6.94 2.46 -14.47
C ALA A 18 6.41 2.96 -13.11
N VAL A 19 5.86 2.07 -12.26
CA VAL A 19 5.30 2.45 -10.96
C VAL A 19 6.24 1.98 -9.85
N VAL A 20 6.72 2.93 -9.05
CA VAL A 20 7.66 2.68 -7.97
C VAL A 20 6.95 2.81 -6.62
N LEU A 21 7.08 1.80 -5.77
CA LEU A 21 6.73 1.90 -4.35
C LEU A 21 7.84 2.67 -3.64
N GLU A 22 7.55 3.90 -3.24
CA GLU A 22 8.50 4.84 -2.66
C GLU A 22 8.55 4.72 -1.14
N THR A 23 7.38 4.69 -0.49
CA THR A 23 7.29 4.63 0.97
C THR A 23 6.38 3.50 1.43
N VAL A 24 6.87 2.78 2.43
CA VAL A 24 6.08 1.91 3.31
C VAL A 24 6.29 2.40 4.74
N LYS A 25 5.23 2.87 5.39
CA LYS A 25 5.31 3.28 6.80
C LYS A 25 4.03 2.94 7.54
N ARG A 26 4.09 2.93 8.87
CA ARG A 26 2.87 2.95 9.68
C ARG A 26 2.15 4.27 9.46
N ALA A 27 0.81 4.25 9.39
CA ALA A 27 0.03 5.48 9.35
C ALA A 27 0.13 6.19 10.71
N GLU A 28 0.23 7.51 10.67
CA GLU A 28 0.39 8.34 11.86
C GLU A 28 -0.95 8.53 12.58
N ARG A 29 -2.04 8.63 11.82
CA ARG A 29 -3.39 8.86 12.35
C ARG A 29 -4.18 7.57 12.57
N HIS A 30 -3.71 6.46 12.00
CA HIS A 30 -4.40 5.18 12.01
C HIS A 30 -3.46 4.07 12.53
N PRO A 31 -3.50 3.74 13.82
CA PRO A 31 -2.53 2.83 14.44
C PRO A 31 -2.58 1.40 13.88
N ASP A 32 -3.68 1.02 13.23
CA ASP A 32 -4.00 -0.26 12.60
C ASP A 32 -3.78 -0.25 11.07
N ALA A 33 -3.22 0.82 10.52
CA ALA A 33 -2.95 0.94 9.09
C ALA A 33 -1.48 1.19 8.77
N ILE A 34 -1.11 0.84 7.54
CA ILE A 34 0.13 1.26 6.90
C ILE A 34 -0.19 2.15 5.70
N VAL A 35 0.69 3.09 5.42
CA VAL A 35 0.68 3.91 4.21
C VAL A 35 1.62 3.26 3.20
N LEU A 36 1.11 3.03 1.99
CA LEU A 36 1.90 2.72 0.81
C LEU A 36 1.83 3.92 -0.14
N ARG A 37 2.98 4.48 -0.51
CA ARG A 37 3.07 5.59 -1.47
C ARG A 37 3.79 5.14 -2.72
N PHE A 38 3.16 5.41 -3.86
CA PHE A 38 3.66 5.06 -5.18
C PHE A 38 3.79 6.32 -6.01
N TYR A 39 4.69 6.28 -6.99
CA TYR A 39 4.70 7.26 -8.07
C TYR A 39 4.92 6.61 -9.43
N GLU A 40 4.39 7.26 -10.47
CA GLU A 40 4.70 6.94 -11.86
C GLU A 40 5.99 7.65 -12.27
N ALA A 41 6.96 6.91 -12.80
CA ALA A 41 8.33 7.36 -12.99
C ALA A 41 8.68 7.74 -14.42
N TYR A 42 7.92 7.29 -15.42
CA TYR A 42 8.29 7.35 -16.83
C TYR A 42 7.55 8.47 -17.59
N GLY A 43 6.61 9.17 -16.96
CA GLY A 43 5.87 10.29 -17.54
C GLY A 43 4.69 9.87 -18.41
N GLY A 44 4.18 8.66 -18.22
CA GLY A 44 3.05 8.09 -18.98
C GLY A 44 1.84 7.76 -18.10
N GLU A 45 0.76 7.31 -18.73
CA GLU A 45 -0.30 6.61 -17.99
C GLU A 45 0.16 5.19 -17.68
N ALA A 46 -0.13 4.72 -16.47
CA ALA A 46 0.23 3.37 -16.04
C ALA A 46 -0.91 2.71 -15.25
N THR A 47 -1.07 1.41 -15.42
CA THR A 47 -1.91 0.57 -14.56
C THR A 47 -1.00 -0.45 -13.87
N ALA A 48 -1.09 -0.53 -12.54
CA ALA A 48 -0.28 -1.44 -11.75
C ALA A 48 -1.14 -2.24 -10.78
N ALA A 49 -0.89 -3.56 -10.77
CA ALA A 49 -1.35 -4.46 -9.75
C ALA A 49 -0.33 -4.47 -8.60
N VAL A 50 -0.77 -4.07 -7.41
CA VAL A 50 0.02 -4.13 -6.18
C VAL A 50 -0.47 -5.32 -5.37
N THR A 51 0.42 -6.27 -5.08
CA THR A 51 0.07 -7.48 -4.31
C THR A 51 0.56 -7.35 -2.88
N THR A 52 -0.25 -7.79 -1.92
CA THR A 52 0.10 -7.90 -0.51
C THR A 52 -0.33 -9.24 0.05
N PHE A 53 0.48 -9.77 0.94
CA PHE A 53 0.21 -11.00 1.70
C PHE A 53 -0.19 -10.72 3.15
N LEU A 54 -0.33 -9.44 3.50
CA LEU A 54 -0.79 -9.03 4.81
C LEU A 54 -2.28 -9.36 4.99
N PRO A 55 -2.74 -9.60 6.23
CA PRO A 55 -4.15 -9.77 6.51
C PRO A 55 -4.86 -8.42 6.42
N VAL A 56 -5.25 -7.99 5.21
CA VAL A 56 -5.87 -6.68 4.98
C VAL A 56 -7.36 -6.73 5.27
N ALA A 57 -7.86 -5.75 6.03
CA ALA A 57 -9.27 -5.53 6.32
C ALA A 57 -9.93 -4.64 5.25
N ARG A 58 -9.28 -3.52 4.89
CA ARG A 58 -9.74 -2.58 3.87
C ARG A 58 -8.58 -1.76 3.30
N VAL A 59 -8.77 -1.20 2.12
CA VAL A 59 -7.81 -0.31 1.46
C VAL A 59 -8.52 0.95 1.02
N VAL A 60 -7.90 2.11 1.26
CA VAL A 60 -8.49 3.42 0.94
C VAL A 60 -7.44 4.29 0.27
N MET A 61 -7.81 5.03 -0.77
CA MET A 61 -6.99 6.13 -1.28
C MET A 61 -6.84 7.20 -0.19
N CYS A 62 -5.68 7.84 -0.09
CA CYS A 62 -5.49 8.96 0.81
C CYS A 62 -4.65 10.08 0.19
N ASN A 63 -4.77 11.29 0.74
CA ASN A 63 -3.91 12.40 0.37
C ASN A 63 -2.55 12.33 1.11
N ALA A 64 -1.72 13.37 0.94
CA ALA A 64 -0.41 13.45 1.59
C ALA A 64 -0.47 13.51 3.12
N LEU A 65 -1.58 13.99 3.68
CA LEU A 65 -1.86 14.12 5.12
C LEU A 65 -2.56 12.89 5.71
N GLU A 66 -2.65 11.79 4.94
CA GLU A 66 -3.34 10.55 5.31
C GLU A 66 -4.86 10.72 5.49
N ASP A 67 -5.45 11.79 4.96
CA ASP A 67 -6.91 11.92 4.94
C ASP A 67 -7.48 10.94 3.91
N GLY A 68 -8.30 10.01 4.40
CA GLY A 68 -8.93 8.98 3.58
C GLY A 68 -9.93 9.54 2.56
N GLY A 69 -10.05 8.85 1.44
CA GLY A 69 -11.01 9.14 0.38
C GLY A 69 -11.78 7.88 -0.03
N ALA A 70 -11.71 7.52 -1.30
CA ALA A 70 -12.43 6.39 -1.86
C ALA A 70 -11.82 5.04 -1.42
N ASP A 71 -12.68 4.09 -1.06
CA ASP A 71 -12.28 2.70 -0.88
C ASP A 71 -11.80 2.09 -2.21
N LEU A 72 -10.79 1.24 -2.12
CA LEU A 72 -10.29 0.45 -3.22
C LEU A 72 -10.69 -1.02 -3.03
N LEU A 73 -11.09 -1.65 -4.14
CA LEU A 73 -11.35 -3.08 -4.14
C LEU A 73 -10.03 -3.83 -3.94
N LEU A 74 -10.02 -4.71 -2.94
CA LEU A 74 -8.98 -5.71 -2.74
C LEU A 74 -9.52 -7.07 -3.18
N SER A 75 -8.92 -7.66 -4.21
CA SER A 75 -9.30 -8.99 -4.70
C SER A 75 -8.08 -9.90 -4.71
N GLY A 76 -8.16 -11.03 -4.01
CA GLY A 76 -7.05 -12.00 -3.95
C GLY A 76 -5.73 -11.44 -3.39
N GLY A 77 -5.80 -10.40 -2.55
CA GLY A 77 -4.60 -9.71 -2.04
C GLY A 77 -4.01 -8.68 -3.01
N THR A 78 -4.70 -8.38 -4.11
CA THR A 78 -4.26 -7.43 -5.13
C THR A 78 -5.13 -6.17 -5.16
N ILE A 79 -4.46 -5.02 -5.26
CA ILE A 79 -5.05 -3.69 -5.44
C ILE A 79 -4.70 -3.23 -6.86
N GLN A 80 -5.69 -2.76 -7.61
CA GLN A 80 -5.46 -2.15 -8.93
C GLN A 80 -5.36 -0.64 -8.79
N LEU A 81 -4.26 -0.06 -9.28
CA LEU A 81 -4.02 1.38 -9.26
C LEU A 81 -3.79 1.89 -10.69
N VAL A 82 -4.36 3.06 -10.99
CA VAL A 82 -4.17 3.76 -12.25
C VAL A 82 -3.50 5.10 -11.97
N PHE A 83 -2.49 5.42 -12.79
CA PHE A 83 -1.65 6.60 -12.66
C PHE A 83 -1.72 7.42 -13.93
N LYS A 84 -1.73 8.74 -13.76
CA LYS A 84 -1.40 9.74 -14.78
C LYS A 84 0.12 9.97 -14.81
N PRO A 85 0.64 10.63 -15.86
CA PRO A 85 2.05 11.03 -15.92
C PRO A 85 2.55 11.70 -14.64
N PHE A 86 3.62 11.15 -14.06
CA PHE A 86 4.26 11.62 -12.82
C PHE A 86 3.35 11.70 -11.59
N GLN A 87 2.21 11.00 -11.61
CA GLN A 87 1.28 11.05 -10.49
C GLN A 87 1.84 10.31 -9.28
N VAL A 88 1.66 10.92 -8.10
CA VAL A 88 1.84 10.27 -6.81
C VAL A 88 0.48 9.76 -6.32
N VAL A 89 0.43 8.50 -5.90
CA VAL A 89 -0.75 7.86 -5.30
C VAL A 89 -0.38 7.33 -3.93
N SER A 90 -1.19 7.62 -2.92
CA SER A 90 -1.05 7.05 -1.58
C SER A 90 -2.29 6.25 -1.21
N VAL A 91 -2.07 5.11 -0.57
CA VAL A 91 -3.16 4.28 -0.03
C VAL A 91 -2.89 3.94 1.43
N LEU A 92 -3.96 3.96 2.21
CA LEU A 92 -4.01 3.37 3.54
C LEU A 92 -4.44 1.90 3.40
N VAL A 93 -3.63 1.00 3.92
CA VAL A 93 -3.93 -0.43 4.03
C VAL A 93 -4.19 -0.73 5.50
N PHE A 94 -5.46 -0.91 5.85
CA PHE A 94 -5.89 -1.26 7.20
C PHE A 94 -5.75 -2.77 7.40
N LEU A 95 -5.09 -3.18 8.48
CA LEU A 95 -4.84 -4.57 8.79
C LEU A 95 -5.95 -5.14 9.68
N LYS A 96 -6.28 -6.42 9.48
CA LYS A 96 -7.16 -7.15 10.38
C LYS A 96 -6.47 -7.26 11.74
N THR A 97 -7.22 -7.01 12.79
CA THR A 97 -6.77 -7.38 14.14
C THR A 97 -6.68 -8.90 14.21
N LEU A 98 -5.50 -9.43 14.51
CA LEU A 98 -5.36 -10.85 14.84
C LEU A 98 -6.01 -11.06 16.21
N THR A 99 -7.23 -11.58 16.22
CA THR A 99 -7.85 -12.11 17.44
C THR A 99 -7.00 -13.28 17.91
N LYS A 100 -6.49 -13.18 19.15
CA LYS A 100 -5.76 -14.25 19.83
C LYS A 100 -6.65 -15.47 20.07
#